data_AF-A0A382Z922-F1
#
_entry.id   AF-A0A382Z922-F1
#
_cell.length_a   1.000
_cell.length_b   1.000
_cell.length_c   1.000
_cell.angle_alpha   90.00
_cell.angle_beta   90.00
_cell.angle_gamma   90.00
#
_symmetry.space_group_name_H-M   'P 1'
#
loop_
_entity.id
_entity.type
_entity.pdbx_description
1 polymer ?
#
loop_
_entity_poly.entity_id
_entity_poly.type
_entity_poly.pdbx_seq_one_letter_code
_entity_poly.pdbx_strand_id
1 'polypeptide(L)' 'MKNIRIVVSLFLLPLTLSAAPIPYSGKVAINGLNFQGEAQFTFALRDANGAVHWRNGADADSFINVPVDR' A
#
# COMPACT_ATOMS: atom_id res chain seq x y z
N MET A 1 -17.84 7.68 45.34
CA MET A 1 -18.17 8.28 44.03
C MET A 1 -16.96 8.68 43.17
N LYS A 2 -15.80 9.02 43.76
CA LYS A 2 -14.59 9.45 43.02
C LYS A 2 -14.01 8.37 42.07
N ASN A 3 -14.07 7.10 42.50
CA ASN A 3 -13.45 5.98 41.78
C ASN A 3 -14.28 5.55 40.56
N ILE A 4 -15.61 5.75 40.62
CA ILE A 4 -16.54 5.36 39.53
C ILE A 4 -16.28 6.20 38.28
N ARG A 5 -15.96 7.49 38.43
CA ARG A 5 -15.65 8.38 37.31
C ARG A 5 -14.34 7.99 36.62
N ILE A 6 -13.36 7.51 37.38
CA ILE A 6 -12.08 7.06 36.84
C ILE A 6 -12.27 5.77 36.04
N VAL A 7 -13.02 4.81 36.58
CA VAL A 7 -13.32 3.55 35.88
C VAL A 7 -14.11 3.78 34.60
N VAL A 8 -15.14 4.64 34.63
CA VAL A 8 -15.91 5.01 33.43
C VAL A 8 -15.04 5.72 32.41
N SER A 9 -14.16 6.65 32.84
CA SER A 9 -13.26 7.36 31.94
C SER A 9 -12.23 6.43 31.30
N LEU A 10 -11.75 5.41 32.01
CA LEU A 10 -10.81 4.43 31.48
C LEU A 10 -11.48 3.46 30.50
N PHE A 11 -12.75 3.10 30.76
CA PHE A 11 -13.53 2.21 29.90
C PHE A 11 -13.97 2.85 28.58
N LEU A 12 -14.12 4.19 28.55
CA LEU A 12 -14.50 4.95 27.35
C LEU A 12 -13.29 5.39 26.50
N LEU A 13 -12.07 5.31 27.04
CA LEU A 13 -10.83 5.69 26.34
C LEU A 13 -10.57 4.94 25.01
N PRO A 14 -10.77 3.61 24.89
CA PRO A 14 -10.47 2.91 23.64
C PRO A 14 -11.43 3.23 22.49
N LEU A 15 -12.61 3.82 22.76
CA LEU A 15 -13.53 4.25 21.70
C LEU A 15 -13.02 5.49 20.94
N THR A 16 -12.05 6.23 21.49
CA THR A 16 -11.48 7.43 20.84
C THR A 16 -10.15 7.16 20.15
N LEU A 17 -9.56 5.97 20.33
CA LEU A 17 -8.36 5.53 19.63
C LEU A 17 -8.74 4.76 18.35
N SER A 18 -9.24 5.47 17.34
CA SER A 18 -9.21 4.91 15.98
C SER A 18 -7.81 5.14 15.40
N ALA A 19 -7.16 4.09 14.94
CA ALA A 19 -5.97 4.25 14.11
C ALA A 19 -6.41 4.81 12.76
N ALA A 20 -5.75 5.87 12.29
CA ALA A 20 -5.94 6.32 10.92
C ALA A 20 -5.60 5.14 9.97
N PRO A 21 -6.38 4.91 8.91
CA PRO A 21 -6.01 3.92 7.90
C PRO A 21 -4.62 4.28 7.39
N ILE A 22 -3.68 3.35 7.47
CA ILE A 22 -2.39 3.52 6.79
C ILE A 22 -2.65 3.10 5.34
N PRO A 23 -2.68 4.04 4.39
CA PRO A 23 -2.86 3.64 2.99
C PRO A 23 -1.67 2.78 2.60
N TYR A 24 -1.96 1.52 2.24
CA TYR A 24 -0.99 0.65 1.59
C TYR A 24 -0.93 0.99 0.11
N SER A 25 -0.55 2.22 -0.22
CA SER A 25 -0.11 2.58 -1.56
C SER A 25 1.37 2.96 -1.49
N GLY A 26 2.20 2.16 -2.16
CA GLY A 26 3.60 2.52 -2.33
C GLY A 26 3.70 3.80 -3.14
N LYS A 27 4.54 4.74 -2.72
CA LYS A 27 4.86 5.93 -3.51
C LYS A 27 5.81 5.54 -4.63
N VAL A 28 5.54 5.98 -5.85
CA VAL A 28 6.49 5.89 -6.97
C VAL A 28 7.26 7.19 -7.04
N ALA A 29 8.58 7.11 -7.11
CA ALA A 29 9.44 8.26 -7.37
C ALA A 29 10.35 7.98 -8.57
N ILE A 30 10.44 8.93 -9.50
CA ILE A 30 11.35 8.88 -10.65
C ILE A 30 12.39 9.95 -10.43
N ASN A 31 13.67 9.57 -10.41
CA ASN A 31 14.79 10.47 -10.11
C ASN A 31 14.61 11.26 -8.79
N GLY A 32 14.02 10.62 -7.77
CA GLY A 32 13.80 11.21 -6.44
C GLY A 32 12.59 12.14 -6.32
N LEU A 33 11.84 12.37 -7.40
CA LEU A 33 10.61 13.17 -7.39
C LEU A 33 9.39 12.26 -7.38
N ASN A 34 8.41 12.56 -6.52
CA ASN A 34 7.15 11.82 -6.49
C ASN A 34 6.46 11.90 -7.86
N PHE A 35 6.13 10.73 -8.41
CA PHE A 35 5.46 10.59 -9.68
C PHE A 35 3.95 10.48 -9.47
N GLN A 36 3.17 11.12 -10.33
CA GLN A 36 1.72 11.02 -10.38
C GLN A 36 1.28 10.98 -11.84
N GLY A 37 0.44 10.02 -12.21
CA GLY A 37 0.02 9.76 -13.58
C GLY A 37 0.12 8.28 -13.98
N GLU A 38 0.09 8.01 -15.28
CA GLU A 38 0.20 6.65 -15.81
C GLU A 38 1.67 6.23 -15.94
N ALA A 39 2.08 5.22 -15.17
CA ALA A 39 3.42 4.64 -15.25
C ALA A 39 3.38 3.27 -15.94
N GLN A 40 4.43 2.96 -16.69
CA GLN A 40 4.58 1.67 -17.35
C GLN A 40 5.18 0.66 -16.37
N PHE A 41 4.46 -0.42 -16.10
CA PHE A 41 4.91 -1.51 -15.25
C PHE A 41 5.01 -2.83 -16.01
N THR A 42 5.94 -3.66 -15.56
CA THR A 42 6.00 -5.09 -15.90
C THR A 42 5.82 -5.92 -14.63
N PHE A 43 5.10 -7.03 -14.76
CA PHE A 43 4.78 -7.98 -13.70
C PHE A 43 5.16 -9.36 -14.18
N ALA A 44 5.79 -10.16 -13.31
CA ALA A 44 6.10 -11.55 -13.61
C ALA A 44 6.01 -12.41 -12.35
N LEU A 45 5.50 -13.63 -12.50
CA LEU A 45 5.63 -14.69 -11.51
C LEU A 45 6.88 -15.49 -11.83
N ARG A 46 7.82 -15.51 -10.86
CA ARG A 46 9.09 -16.22 -10.98
C ARG A 46 9.18 -17.30 -9.89
N ASP A 47 9.78 -18.43 -10.23
CA ASP A 47 10.16 -19.42 -9.23
C ASP A 47 11.47 -19.05 -8.51
N ALA A 48 11.89 -19.90 -7.57
CA ALA A 48 13.12 -19.73 -6.80
C ALA A 48 14.40 -19.69 -7.66
N ASN A 49 14.36 -20.26 -8.87
CA ASN A 49 15.47 -20.25 -9.83
C ASN A 49 15.40 -19.05 -10.79
N GLY A 50 14.38 -18.20 -10.66
CA GLY A 50 14.16 -17.02 -11.50
C GLY A 50 13.43 -17.29 -12.81
N ALA A 51 12.98 -18.54 -13.06
CA ALA A 51 12.25 -18.87 -14.29
C ALA A 51 10.87 -18.22 -14.26
N VAL A 52 10.47 -17.62 -15.39
CA VAL A 52 9.20 -16.88 -15.50
C VAL A 52 8.10 -17.85 -15.90
N HIS A 53 7.13 -18.06 -15.01
CA HIS A 53 5.95 -18.90 -15.24
C HIS A 53 4.78 -18.10 -15.81
N TRP A 54 4.75 -16.80 -15.53
CA TRP A 54 3.76 -15.88 -16.07
C TRP A 54 4.35 -14.47 -16.14
N ARG A 55 3.92 -13.66 -17.10
CA ARG A 55 4.19 -12.22 -17.17
C ARG A 55 3.01 -11.48 -17.80
N ASN A 56 2.95 -10.17 -17.60
CA ASN A 56 2.04 -9.34 -18.40
C ASN A 56 2.52 -9.30 -19.86
N GLY A 57 1.58 -9.44 -20.81
CA GLY A 57 1.87 -9.34 -22.23
C GLY A 57 2.57 -10.56 -22.84
N ALA A 58 3.00 -10.42 -24.09
CA ALA A 58 3.53 -11.54 -24.89
C ALA A 58 5.02 -11.79 -24.63
N ASP A 59 5.77 -10.76 -24.26
CA ASP A 59 7.24 -10.79 -24.15
C ASP A 59 7.75 -9.90 -23.01
N ALA A 60 9.08 -9.72 -22.95
CA ALA A 60 9.74 -8.95 -21.89
C ALA A 60 9.64 -7.43 -22.07
N ASP A 61 9.32 -6.96 -23.28
CA ASP A 61 9.20 -5.53 -23.61
C ASP A 61 7.75 -5.05 -23.46
N SER A 62 6.82 -5.98 -23.26
CA SER A 62 5.41 -5.71 -23.01
C SER A 62 5.19 -5.09 -21.62
N PHE A 63 4.53 -3.93 -21.57
CA PHE A 63 4.15 -3.25 -20.33
C PHE A 63 2.64 -3.01 -20.26
N ILE A 64 2.15 -2.71 -19.05
CA ILE A 64 0.82 -2.14 -18.85
C ILE A 64 0.94 -0.75 -18.21
N ASN A 65 -0.02 0.12 -18.52
CA ASN A 65 -0.14 1.40 -17.84
C ASN A 65 -0.87 1.20 -16.51
N VAL A 66 -0.27 1.69 -15.44
CA VAL A 66 -0.82 1.64 -14.09
C VAL A 66 -0.99 3.08 -13.58
N PRO A 67 -2.20 3.45 -13.12
CA PRO A 67 -2.40 4.74 -12.49
C PRO A 67 -1.65 4.80 -11.17
N VAL A 68 -0.78 5.79 -11.03
CA VAL A 68 -0.12 6.15 -9.79
C VAL A 68 -0.78 7.41 -9.26
N ASP A 69 -1.49 7.26 -8.14
CA ASP A 69 -2.10 8.37 -7.41
C ASP A 69 -1.35 8.64 -6.09
N ARG A 70 -1.49 9.87 -5.60
CA ARG A 70 -0.71 10.39 -4.47
C ARG A 70 -1.38 10.17 -3.11
#